data_AF-A0A366I2Q9-F1
#
_entry.id   AF-A0A366I2Q9-F1
#
_cell.length_a   1.000
_cell.length_b   1.000
_cell.length_c   1.000
_cell.angle_alpha   90.00
_cell.angle_beta   90.00
_cell.angle_gamma   90.00
#
_symmetry.space_group_name_H-M   'P 1'
#
loop_
_entity.id
_entity.type
_entity.pdbx_description
1 polymer ?
#
loop_
_entity_poly.entity_id
_entity_poly.type
_entity_poly.pdbx_seq_one_letter_code
_entity_poly.pdbx_strand_id
1 'polypeptide(L)'
;MAIELTIMKNKLSTRGRPKSSELPIRVEFILDIATQVFLESGFSKAKVIDIAKRAGASKTTLYTLYPTKDALFSAVISKKIEMFEAQLNDSLKSEEELSLLLVGFGRKLIDTFYRMSQRLYLTS
;
A
#
# COMPACT_ATOMS: atom_id res chain seq x y z
N MET A 1 -6.42 -12.90 12.05
CA MET A 1 -5.63 -11.75 11.52
C MET A 1 -4.22 -11.64 12.12
N ALA A 2 -4.02 -11.54 13.44
CA ALA A 2 -2.65 -11.45 14.02
C ALA A 2 -1.78 -12.72 13.87
N ILE A 3 -2.42 -13.89 13.80
CA ILE A 3 -1.74 -15.19 13.63
C ILE A 3 -1.19 -15.37 12.21
N GLU A 4 -1.94 -14.98 11.17
CA GLU A 4 -1.47 -15.01 9.76
C GLU A 4 -0.25 -14.12 9.53
N LEU A 5 -0.26 -12.90 10.08
CA LEU A 5 0.87 -11.97 10.01
C LEU A 5 2.13 -12.56 10.68
N THR A 6 1.95 -13.37 11.73
CA THR A 6 3.04 -14.05 12.43
C THR A 6 3.57 -15.25 11.63
N ILE A 7 2.68 -16.02 10.99
CA ILE A 7 3.04 -17.15 10.12
C ILE A 7 3.77 -16.67 8.85
N MET A 8 3.35 -15.55 8.25
CA MET A 8 4.03 -14.95 7.10
C MET A 8 5.41 -14.40 7.47
N LYS A 9 5.56 -13.71 8.61
CA LYS A 9 6.88 -13.27 9.10
C LYS A 9 7.87 -14.43 9.26
N ASN A 10 7.41 -15.59 9.73
CA ASN A 10 8.27 -16.75 9.97
C ASN A 10 8.67 -17.49 8.68
N LYS A 11 7.77 -17.61 7.68
CA LYS A 11 8.09 -18.21 6.38
C LYS A 11 9.10 -17.41 5.55
N LEU A 12 9.22 -16.11 5.80
CA LEU A 12 10.08 -15.20 5.03
C LEU A 12 11.49 -15.01 5.65
N SER A 13 11.79 -15.67 6.78
CA SER A 13 13.06 -15.52 7.52
C SER A 13 14.08 -16.65 7.26
N THR A 14 13.93 -17.45 6.21
CA THR A 14 14.97 -18.43 5.83
C THR A 14 15.97 -17.75 4.90
N ARG A 15 17.21 -17.61 5.38
CA ARG A 15 18.37 -17.11 4.62
C ARG A 15 18.61 -18.01 3.40
N GLY A 16 18.05 -17.64 2.25
CA GLY A 16 18.22 -18.29 0.95
C GLY A 16 17.54 -17.47 -0.14
N ARG A 17 17.93 -17.69 -1.41
CA ARG A 17 17.24 -17.07 -2.56
C ARG A 17 15.76 -17.47 -2.48
N PRO A 18 14.81 -16.52 -2.41
CA PRO A 18 13.40 -16.86 -2.29
C PRO A 18 13.01 -17.78 -3.44
N LYS A 19 12.26 -18.84 -3.13
CA LYS A 19 11.68 -19.69 -4.18
C LYS A 19 10.79 -18.80 -5.06
N SER A 20 10.78 -19.03 -6.37
CA SER A 20 10.04 -18.18 -7.33
C SER A 20 8.56 -17.98 -6.97
N SER A 21 7.95 -18.95 -6.26
CA SER A 21 6.58 -18.90 -5.78
C SER A 21 6.36 -18.01 -4.53
N GLU A 22 7.41 -17.66 -3.79
CA GLU A 22 7.33 -16.82 -2.58
C GLU A 22 7.50 -15.32 -2.88
N LEU A 23 8.03 -14.99 -4.06
CA LEU A 23 8.23 -13.61 -4.51
C LEU A 23 6.91 -12.84 -4.65
N PRO A 24 5.85 -13.35 -5.31
CA PRO A 24 4.57 -12.64 -5.41
C PRO A 24 3.95 -12.33 -4.05
N ILE A 25 3.95 -13.33 -3.14
CA ILE A 25 3.42 -13.19 -1.78
C ILE A 25 4.20 -12.12 -0.99
N ARG A 26 5.53 -12.08 -1.13
CA ARG A 26 6.35 -11.01 -0.53
C ARG A 26 5.99 -9.63 -1.07
N VAL A 27 5.77 -9.50 -2.38
CA VAL A 27 5.44 -8.23 -3.02
C VAL A 27 4.10 -7.72 -2.53
N GLU A 28 3.08 -8.58 -2.49
CA GLU A 28 1.75 -8.21 -1.97
C GLU A 28 1.83 -7.70 -0.52
N PHE A 29 2.57 -8.40 0.33
CA PHE A 29 2.76 -8.03 1.73
C PHE A 29 3.48 -6.68 1.87
N ILE A 30 4.52 -6.44 1.05
CA ILE A 30 5.22 -5.15 1.01
C ILE A 30 4.25 -4.02 0.64
N LEU A 31 3.36 -4.23 -0.34
CA LEU A 31 2.38 -3.24 -0.77
C LEU A 31 1.33 -2.95 0.31
N ASP A 32 0.94 -3.94 1.13
CA ASP A 32 0.03 -3.72 2.26
C ASP A 32 0.68 -2.89 3.37
N ILE A 33 1.92 -3.18 3.70
CA ILE A 33 2.69 -2.38 4.66
C ILE A 33 2.92 -0.97 4.12
N ALA A 34 3.25 -0.83 2.84
CA ALA A 34 3.43 0.47 2.19
C ALA A 34 2.14 1.29 2.24
N THR A 35 0.98 0.66 1.97
CA THR A 35 -0.34 1.29 2.10
C THR A 35 -0.52 1.88 3.50
N GLN A 36 -0.27 1.09 4.54
CA GLN A 36 -0.42 1.56 5.93
C GLN A 36 0.47 2.76 6.23
N VAL A 37 1.75 2.70 5.84
CA VAL A 37 2.71 3.79 6.08
C VAL A 37 2.29 5.06 5.33
N PHE A 38 1.84 4.94 4.08
CA PHE A 38 1.37 6.09 3.30
C PHE A 38 0.09 6.70 3.89
N LEU A 39 -0.84 5.89 4.41
CA LEU A 39 -2.05 6.38 5.08
C LEU A 39 -1.75 7.04 6.43
N GLU A 40 -0.81 6.50 7.20
CA GLU A 40 -0.40 7.04 8.51
C GLU A 40 0.36 8.38 8.37
N SER A 41 1.30 8.44 7.43
CA SER A 41 2.28 9.54 7.34
C SER A 41 2.00 10.52 6.20
N GLY A 42 1.15 10.15 5.24
CA GLY A 42 1.03 10.86 3.96
C GLY A 42 2.23 10.59 3.04
N PHE A 43 2.06 10.83 1.73
CA PHE A 43 3.08 10.55 0.73
C PHE A 43 4.41 11.27 0.99
N SER A 44 4.38 12.57 1.28
CA SER A 44 5.61 13.38 1.44
C SER A 44 6.45 12.93 2.62
N LYS A 45 5.83 12.65 3.78
CA LYS A 45 6.55 12.31 5.03
C LYS A 45 6.85 10.82 5.16
N ALA A 46 6.16 9.95 4.41
CA ALA A 46 6.44 8.52 4.41
C ALA A 46 7.88 8.22 3.96
N LYS A 47 8.58 7.38 4.74
CA LYS A 47 9.95 6.95 4.43
C LYS A 47 9.95 5.50 3.96
N VAL A 48 10.52 5.29 2.78
CA VAL A 48 10.71 3.95 2.17
C VAL A 48 11.46 3.00 3.11
N ILE A 49 12.37 3.52 3.95
CA ILE A 49 13.10 2.72 4.93
C ILE A 49 12.20 2.18 6.06
N ASP A 50 11.15 2.90 6.45
CA ASP A 50 10.22 2.45 7.49
C ASP A 50 9.32 1.34 6.95
N ILE A 51 8.94 1.43 5.67
CA ILE A 51 8.23 0.37 4.94
C ILE A 51 9.09 -0.89 4.90
N ALA A 52 10.36 -0.77 4.47
CA ALA A 52 11.28 -1.91 4.40
C ALA A 52 11.45 -2.60 5.76
N LYS A 53 11.66 -1.82 6.83
CA LYS A 53 11.78 -2.34 8.20
C LYS A 53 10.51 -3.07 8.65
N ARG A 54 9.33 -2.46 8.47
CA ARG A 54 8.04 -3.06 8.85
C ARG A 54 7.74 -4.34 8.06
N ALA A 55 8.14 -4.38 6.78
CA ALA A 55 7.97 -5.53 5.91
C ALA A 55 9.03 -6.63 6.11
N GLY A 56 10.04 -6.42 6.96
CA GLY A 56 11.16 -7.36 7.12
C GLY A 56 12.04 -7.48 5.87
N ALA A 57 12.04 -6.45 5.02
CA ALA A 57 12.83 -6.38 3.80
C ALA A 57 14.03 -5.44 3.97
N SER A 58 15.08 -5.66 3.17
CA SER A 58 16.19 -4.69 3.11
C SER A 58 15.79 -3.49 2.25
N LYS A 59 16.40 -2.32 2.54
CA LYS A 59 16.23 -1.11 1.71
C LYS A 59 16.59 -1.41 0.25
N THR A 60 17.69 -2.14 0.01
CA THR A 60 18.13 -2.55 -1.33
C THR A 60 17.08 -3.39 -2.03
N THR A 61 16.51 -4.40 -1.38
CA THR A 61 15.44 -5.24 -1.95
C THR A 61 14.24 -4.41 -2.38
N LEU A 62 13.84 -3.44 -1.56
CA LEU A 62 12.69 -2.59 -1.85
C LEU A 62 12.97 -1.69 -3.07
N TYR A 63 14.18 -1.13 -3.20
CA TYR A 63 14.59 -0.35 -4.36
C TYR A 63 14.80 -1.18 -5.63
N THR A 64 15.16 -2.46 -5.51
CA THR A 64 15.19 -3.38 -6.66
C THR A 64 13.79 -3.62 -7.23
N LEU A 65 12.78 -3.74 -6.36
CA LEU A 65 11.38 -3.92 -6.78
C LEU A 65 10.76 -2.60 -7.24
N TYR A 66 11.03 -1.51 -6.52
CA TYR A 66 10.46 -0.19 -6.74
C TYR A 66 11.56 0.88 -6.64
N PRO A 67 12.16 1.29 -7.78
CA PRO A 67 13.33 2.16 -7.80
C PRO A 67 13.14 3.54 -7.16
N THR A 68 11.90 4.00 -7.01
CA THR A 68 11.56 5.30 -6.42
C THR A 68 10.39 5.18 -5.45
N LYS A 69 10.23 6.18 -4.57
CA LYS A 69 9.06 6.29 -3.66
C LYS A 69 7.78 6.42 -4.48
N ASP A 70 7.82 7.17 -5.58
CA ASP A 70 6.74 7.34 -6.55
C ASP A 70 6.36 6.00 -7.18
N ALA A 71 7.32 5.19 -7.64
CA ALA A 71 7.04 3.87 -8.20
C ALA A 71 6.36 2.93 -7.20
N LEU A 72 6.83 2.93 -5.93
CA LEU A 72 6.18 2.16 -4.87
C LEU A 72 4.76 2.67 -4.57
N PHE A 73 4.56 3.99 -4.58
CA PHE A 73 3.25 4.59 -4.36
C PHE A 73 2.29 4.28 -5.52
N SER A 74 2.74 4.38 -6.77
CA SER A 74 1.97 3.99 -7.96
C SER A 74 1.54 2.53 -7.86
N ALA A 75 2.43 1.61 -7.48
CA ALA A 75 2.08 0.20 -7.30
C ALA A 75 1.04 -0.02 -6.19
N VAL A 76 1.10 0.74 -5.09
CA VAL A 76 0.06 0.73 -4.05
C VAL A 76 -1.29 1.19 -4.59
N ILE A 77 -1.31 2.28 -5.36
CA ILE A 77 -2.56 2.79 -5.95
C ILE A 77 -3.12 1.79 -6.97
N SER A 78 -2.29 1.23 -7.86
CA SER A 78 -2.71 0.20 -8.81
C SER A 78 -3.32 -1.01 -8.10
N LYS A 79 -2.67 -1.55 -7.06
CA LYS A 79 -3.23 -2.65 -6.26
C LYS A 79 -4.59 -2.30 -5.66
N LYS A 80 -4.77 -1.05 -5.17
CA LYS A 80 -6.06 -0.62 -4.61
C LYS A 80 -7.15 -0.48 -5.67
N ILE A 81 -6.80 -0.03 -6.88
CA ILE A 81 -7.72 0.02 -8.01
C ILE A 81 -8.11 -1.40 -8.42
N GLU A 82 -7.15 -2.32 -8.57
CA GLU A 82 -7.43 -3.72 -8.93
C GLU A 82 -8.32 -4.42 -7.90
N MET A 83 -8.05 -4.23 -6.60
CA MET A 83 -8.92 -4.74 -5.53
C MET A 83 -10.33 -4.15 -5.58
N PHE A 84 -10.43 -2.88 -5.94
CA PHE A 84 -11.71 -2.19 -6.08
C PHE A 84 -12.49 -2.68 -7.29
N GLU A 85 -11.84 -2.84 -8.44
CA GLU A 85 -12.42 -3.42 -9.66
C GLU A 85 -12.92 -4.85 -9.42
N ALA A 86 -12.14 -5.67 -8.69
CA ALA A 86 -12.57 -7.01 -8.31
C ALA A 86 -13.81 -6.98 -7.40
N GLN A 87 -13.86 -6.07 -6.42
CA GLN A 87 -15.02 -5.88 -5.56
C GLN A 87 -16.25 -5.36 -6.32
N LEU A 88 -16.06 -4.48 -7.30
CA LEU A 88 -17.11 -4.01 -8.18
C LEU A 88 -17.66 -5.14 -9.06
N ASN A 89 -16.79 -5.92 -9.71
CA ASN A 89 -17.25 -7.07 -10.50
C ASN A 89 -18.04 -8.09 -9.67
N ASP A 90 -17.71 -8.25 -8.38
CA ASP A 90 -18.46 -9.12 -7.45
C ASP A 90 -19.72 -8.45 -6.86
N SER A 91 -19.81 -7.12 -6.85
CA SER A 91 -20.87 -6.36 -6.14
C SER A 91 -21.78 -5.51 -7.05
N LEU A 92 -21.53 -5.42 -8.35
CA LEU A 92 -22.37 -4.65 -9.28
C LEU A 92 -23.77 -5.28 -9.38
N LYS A 93 -24.69 -4.76 -8.56
CA LYS A 93 -26.13 -4.95 -8.70
C LYS A 93 -26.82 -3.77 -9.40
N SER A 94 -26.23 -2.55 -9.38
CA SER A 94 -26.68 -1.40 -10.20
C SER A 94 -25.65 -0.26 -10.31
N GLU A 95 -25.86 0.62 -11.29
CA GLU A 95 -25.03 1.80 -11.61
C GLU A 95 -25.05 2.88 -10.51
N GLU A 96 -26.15 2.99 -9.74
CA GLU A 96 -26.27 3.92 -8.60
C GLU A 96 -25.27 3.61 -7.46
N GLU A 97 -25.05 2.35 -7.13
CA GLU A 97 -24.15 1.95 -6.02
C GLU A 97 -22.69 2.28 -6.36
N LEU A 98 -22.31 2.15 -7.63
CA LEU A 98 -21.00 2.52 -8.16
C LEU A 98 -20.76 4.04 -8.06
N SER A 99 -21.76 4.84 -8.43
CA SER A 99 -21.68 6.30 -8.37
C SER A 99 -21.48 6.80 -6.92
N LEU A 100 -22.24 6.26 -5.97
CA LEU A 100 -22.12 6.61 -4.55
C LEU A 100 -20.74 6.27 -3.98
N LEU A 101 -20.19 5.12 -4.38
CA LEU A 101 -18.89 4.66 -3.93
C LEU A 101 -17.73 5.48 -4.53
N LEU A 102 -17.81 5.84 -5.82
CA LEU A 102 -16.85 6.73 -6.47
C LEU A 102 -16.85 8.14 -5.86
N VAL A 103 -18.04 8.66 -5.53
CA VAL A 103 -18.17 9.94 -4.80
C VAL A 103 -17.55 9.83 -3.41
N GLY A 104 -17.78 8.73 -2.69
CA GLY A 104 -17.18 8.48 -1.38
C GLY A 104 -15.65 8.41 -1.43
N PHE A 105 -15.10 7.71 -2.42
CA PHE A 105 -13.66 7.61 -2.64
C PHE A 105 -13.04 8.96 -3.00
N GLY A 106 -13.64 9.68 -3.95
CA GLY A 106 -13.21 11.02 -4.35
C GLY A 106 -13.20 11.99 -3.17
N ARG A 107 -14.27 12.02 -2.36
CA ARG A 107 -14.31 12.84 -1.13
C ARG A 107 -13.19 12.50 -0.16
N LYS A 108 -12.92 11.21 0.06
CA LYS A 108 -11.88 10.78 0.99
C LYS A 108 -10.48 11.11 0.50
N LEU A 109 -10.22 11.00 -0.81
CA LEU A 109 -8.98 11.46 -1.42
C LEU A 109 -8.81 12.97 -1.22
N ILE A 110 -9.81 13.76 -1.60
CA ILE A 110 -9.78 15.22 -1.48
C ILE A 110 -9.55 15.66 -0.03
N ASP A 111 -10.26 15.08 0.94
CA ASP A 111 -10.07 15.36 2.37
C ASP A 111 -8.65 15.03 2.84
N THR A 112 -8.09 13.92 2.38
CA THR A 112 -6.73 13.49 2.72
C THR A 112 -5.70 14.47 2.15
N PHE A 113 -5.85 14.87 0.89
CA PHE A 113 -4.99 15.86 0.25
C PHE A 113 -5.11 17.25 0.90
N TYR A 114 -6.32 17.67 1.26
CA TYR A 114 -6.57 18.96 1.92
C TYR A 114 -5.91 19.01 3.31
N ARG A 115 -6.07 17.95 4.12
CA ARG A 115 -5.41 17.83 5.43
C ARG A 115 -3.88 17.79 5.31
N MET A 116 -3.36 17.21 4.23
CA MET A 116 -1.92 17.15 3.97
C MET A 116 -1.35 18.52 3.54
N SER A 117 -2.09 19.29 2.74
CA SER A 117 -1.75 20.67 2.34
C SER A 117 -1.70 21.63 3.54
N GLN A 118 -2.68 21.56 4.45
CA GLN A 118 -2.76 22.44 5.62
C GLN A 118 -1.61 22.22 6.64
N ARG A 119 -0.99 21.03 6.65
CA ARG A 119 0.17 20.73 7.51
C ARG A 119 1.49 21.38 7.06
N LEU A 120 1.54 21.98 5.86
CA LEU A 120 2.72 22.71 5.37
C LEU A 120 2.77 24.18 5.83
N TYR A 121 1.67 24.73 6.35
CA TYR A 121 1.58 26.13 6.81
C TYR A 121 1.82 26.34 8.31
N LEU A 122 2.04 25.27 9.09
CA LEU A 122 2.23 25.33 10.55
C LEU A 122 3.67 24.99 11.01
N THR A 123 4.64 25.02 10.09
CA THR A 123 6.07 24.84 10.36
C THR A 123 6.89 25.96 9.70
N SER A 124 6.43 27.19 9.89
CA SER A 124 7.11 28.46 9.58
C SER A 124 6.83 29.40 10.75
#